data_AF-A0A7I8W630-F1
#
_entry.id   AF-A0A7I8W630-F1
#
_cell.length_a   1.000
_cell.length_b   1.000
_cell.length_c   1.000
_cell.angle_alpha   90.00
_cell.angle_beta   90.00
_cell.angle_gamma   90.00
#
_symmetry.space_group_name_H-M   'P 1'
#
loop_
_entity.id
_entity.type
_entity.pdbx_description
1 polymer ?
#
loop_
_entity_poly.entity_id
_entity_poly.type
_entity_poly.pdbx_seq_one_letter_code
_entity_poly.pdbx_strand_id
1 'polypeptide(L)'
;MSAKSAGTLGRIFARILRFIQNRCMELLKFLWNILPLPLKNRLKKLKLLFNILFFNSQTSWYTGLTTATEPCNWLFSRGLKLAGPIFVVVVVLLVTIVLVVFFVCLLPQKFEESPGWALWHLFLGHYVTLNIGFNYFMALKTDPGTPPNSVPEVVSICKKCIAPKPPRTHHCDICKKCVLKMDHHCRILF
;
A
#
# COMPACT_ATOMS: atom_id res chain seq x y z
N MET A 1 -11.93 -4.15 -9.74
CA MET A 1 -11.04 -4.54 -10.87
C MET A 1 -9.63 -4.05 -10.60
N SER A 2 -8.63 -4.81 -11.03
CA SER A 2 -7.18 -4.57 -10.91
C SER A 2 -6.48 -5.01 -9.61
N ALA A 3 -6.53 -6.31 -9.32
CA ALA A 3 -5.59 -6.98 -8.39
C ALA A 3 -5.02 -8.27 -8.99
N LYS A 4 -5.07 -8.44 -10.32
CA LYS A 4 -4.63 -9.68 -11.00
C LYS A 4 -3.38 -9.54 -11.87
N SER A 5 -2.92 -8.33 -12.24
CA SER A 5 -1.70 -8.19 -13.08
C SER A 5 -0.39 -8.17 -12.27
N ALA A 6 -0.43 -7.88 -10.97
CA ALA A 6 0.76 -7.94 -10.09
C ALA A 6 1.21 -9.38 -9.76
N GLY A 7 0.37 -10.39 -10.04
CA GLY A 7 0.59 -11.76 -9.62
C GLY A 7 1.68 -12.50 -10.40
N THR A 8 1.88 -12.22 -11.70
CA THR A 8 2.79 -13.04 -12.53
C THR A 8 4.23 -12.56 -12.46
N LEU A 9 4.47 -11.25 -12.55
CA LEU A 9 5.79 -10.65 -12.37
C LEU A 9 6.35 -10.87 -10.96
N GLY A 10 5.52 -10.71 -9.91
CA GLY A 10 5.93 -10.99 -8.54
C GLY A 10 6.27 -12.47 -8.29
N ARG A 11 5.52 -13.40 -8.91
CA ARG A 11 5.81 -14.84 -8.81
C ARG A 11 7.08 -15.23 -9.55
N ILE A 12 7.36 -14.62 -10.70
CA ILE A 12 8.60 -14.83 -11.45
C ILE A 12 9.80 -14.27 -10.67
N PHE A 13 9.69 -13.04 -10.15
CA PHE A 13 10.73 -12.42 -9.33
C PHE A 13 11.04 -13.26 -8.08
N ALA A 14 10.02 -13.75 -7.38
CA ALA A 14 10.19 -14.65 -6.23
C ALA A 14 10.77 -16.04 -6.61
N ARG A 15 10.56 -16.51 -7.83
CA ARG A 15 11.19 -17.76 -8.34
C ARG A 15 12.67 -17.53 -8.66
N ILE A 16 13.01 -16.42 -9.31
CA ILE A 16 14.39 -16.04 -9.62
C ILE A 16 15.18 -15.82 -8.33
N LEU A 17 14.63 -15.08 -7.36
CA LEU A 17 15.26 -14.89 -6.04
C LEU A 17 15.52 -16.22 -5.33
N ARG A 18 14.55 -17.14 -5.32
CA ARG A 18 14.73 -18.47 -4.72
C ARG A 18 15.76 -19.31 -5.47
N PHE A 19 15.81 -19.21 -6.79
CA PHE A 19 16.81 -19.92 -7.60
C PHE A 19 18.23 -19.40 -7.33
N ILE A 20 18.40 -18.08 -7.29
CA ILE A 20 19.67 -17.43 -6.94
C ILE A 20 20.07 -17.79 -5.51
N GLN A 21 19.14 -17.74 -4.56
CA GLN A 21 19.38 -18.11 -3.17
C GLN A 21 19.83 -19.57 -3.05
N ASN A 22 19.17 -20.50 -3.75
CA ASN A 22 19.55 -21.92 -3.75
C ASN A 22 20.92 -22.15 -4.37
N ARG A 23 21.23 -21.51 -5.50
CA ARG A 23 22.57 -21.62 -6.13
C ARG A 23 23.67 -21.03 -5.26
N CYS A 24 23.40 -19.90 -4.60
CA CYS A 24 24.34 -19.28 -3.67
C CYS A 24 24.60 -20.19 -2.44
N MET A 25 23.56 -20.85 -1.92
CA MET A 25 23.69 -21.83 -0.83
C MET A 25 24.50 -23.07 -1.24
N GLU A 26 24.32 -23.58 -2.46
CA GLU A 26 25.14 -24.71 -2.98
C GLU A 26 26.61 -24.31 -3.15
N LEU A 27 26.89 -23.11 -3.65
CA LEU A 27 28.26 -22.58 -3.72
C LEU A 27 28.88 -22.42 -2.32
N LEU A 28 28.12 -21.92 -1.35
CA LEU A 28 28.60 -21.79 0.04
C LEU A 28 28.89 -23.15 0.67
N LYS A 29 28.09 -24.19 0.40
CA LYS A 29 28.37 -25.56 0.86
C LYS A 29 29.62 -26.14 0.21
N PHE A 30 29.81 -25.90 -1.10
CA PHE A 30 30.99 -26.35 -1.83
C PHE A 30 32.26 -25.69 -1.28
N LEU A 31 32.26 -24.36 -1.11
CA LEU A 31 33.36 -23.61 -0.50
C LEU A 31 33.62 -24.05 0.94
N TRP A 32 32.57 -24.33 1.71
CA TRP A 32 32.71 -24.89 3.06
C TRP A 32 33.41 -26.25 3.03
N ASN A 33 33.14 -27.11 2.05
CA ASN A 33 33.77 -28.42 1.97
C ASN A 33 35.27 -28.36 1.64
N ILE A 34 35.68 -27.40 0.80
CA ILE A 34 37.10 -27.17 0.43
C ILE A 34 37.93 -26.63 1.61
N LEU A 35 37.30 -26.00 2.60
CA LEU A 35 38.02 -25.40 3.73
C LEU A 35 38.74 -26.44 4.62
N PRO A 36 39.97 -26.14 5.09
CA PRO A 36 40.71 -27.01 6.01
C PRO A 36 40.02 -27.13 7.38
N LEU A 37 40.12 -28.33 7.99
CA LEU A 37 39.53 -28.67 9.30
C LEU A 37 39.81 -27.66 10.44
N PRO A 38 41.04 -27.16 10.66
CA PRO A 38 41.29 -26.19 11.73
C PRO A 38 40.53 -24.86 11.53
N LEU A 39 40.35 -24.44 10.28
CA LEU A 39 39.61 -23.23 9.95
C LEU A 39 38.10 -23.42 10.12
N LYS A 40 37.57 -24.58 9.72
CA LYS A 40 36.17 -24.97 9.99
C LYS A 40 35.84 -24.90 11.49
N ASN A 41 36.73 -25.41 12.34
CA ASN A 41 36.52 -25.40 13.79
C ASN A 41 36.55 -23.98 14.38
N ARG A 42 37.47 -23.12 13.93
CA ARG A 42 37.50 -21.70 14.33
C ARG A 42 36.23 -20.96 13.88
N LEU A 43 35.78 -21.17 12.65
CA LEU A 43 34.56 -20.55 12.11
C LEU A 43 33.30 -21.05 12.84
N LYS A 44 33.21 -22.34 13.18
CA LYS A 44 32.11 -22.87 13.99
C LYS A 44 32.09 -22.24 15.39
N LYS A 45 33.26 -22.10 16.04
CA LYS A 45 33.38 -21.46 17.36
C LYS A 45 33.00 -19.98 17.32
N LEU A 46 33.46 -19.25 16.29
CA LEU A 46 33.08 -17.85 16.06
C LEU A 46 31.58 -17.71 15.79
N LYS A 47 30.99 -18.58 14.95
CA LYS A 47 29.55 -18.59 14.68
C LYS A 47 28.74 -18.88 15.93
N LEU A 48 29.20 -19.80 16.79
CA LEU A 48 28.55 -20.10 18.07
C LEU A 48 28.63 -18.90 19.02
N LEU A 49 29.80 -18.28 19.17
CA LEU A 49 29.97 -17.07 19.98
C LEU A 49 29.11 -15.91 19.47
N PHE A 50 29.04 -15.73 18.15
CA PHE A 50 28.18 -14.74 17.53
C PHE A 50 26.70 -15.01 17.80
N ASN A 51 26.26 -16.27 17.67
CA ASN A 51 24.89 -16.64 18.02
C ASN A 51 24.63 -16.41 19.53
N ILE A 52 25.56 -16.74 20.42
CA ILE A 52 25.34 -16.50 21.87
C ILE A 52 25.23 -15.00 22.17
N LEU A 53 26.02 -14.16 21.51
CA LEU A 53 26.04 -12.70 21.75
C LEU A 53 24.92 -11.94 21.03
N PHE A 54 24.48 -12.40 19.86
CA PHE A 54 23.62 -11.64 18.94
C PHE A 54 22.36 -12.39 18.48
N PHE A 55 22.15 -13.64 18.90
CA PHE A 55 20.90 -14.36 18.59
C PHE A 55 19.75 -13.70 19.32
N ASN A 56 18.97 -12.94 18.57
CA ASN A 56 17.67 -12.46 18.98
C ASN A 56 16.64 -13.16 18.08
N SER A 57 15.60 -13.74 18.69
CA SER A 57 14.52 -14.41 17.96
C SER A 57 13.85 -13.50 16.92
N GLN A 58 14.00 -12.18 17.06
CA GLN A 58 13.49 -11.16 16.15
C GLN A 58 14.47 -10.76 15.03
N THR A 59 15.77 -11.06 15.11
CA THR A 59 16.77 -10.76 14.05
C THR A 59 16.78 -11.86 13.00
N SER A 60 15.72 -11.93 12.21
CA SER A 60 15.69 -12.74 10.99
C SER A 60 16.31 -11.97 9.80
N TRP A 61 16.77 -12.70 8.77
CA TRP A 61 17.19 -12.09 7.50
C TRP A 61 16.10 -11.19 6.90
N TYR A 62 14.83 -11.59 7.07
CA TYR A 62 13.68 -10.79 6.66
C TYR A 62 13.65 -9.44 7.37
N THR A 63 13.87 -9.42 8.69
CA THR A 63 13.94 -8.18 9.49
C THR A 63 15.06 -7.26 8.98
N GLY A 64 16.25 -7.80 8.71
CA GLY A 64 17.37 -7.04 8.17
C GLY A 64 17.09 -6.42 6.80
N LEU A 65 16.44 -7.17 5.90
CA LEU A 65 16.01 -6.66 4.59
C LEU A 65 14.94 -5.58 4.74
N THR A 66 13.96 -5.76 5.63
CA THR A 66 12.93 -4.74 5.87
C THR A 66 13.53 -3.42 6.35
N THR A 67 14.48 -3.48 7.30
CA THR A 67 15.20 -2.29 7.78
C THR A 67 16.01 -1.64 6.65
N ALA A 68 16.70 -2.42 5.82
CA ALA A 68 17.44 -1.88 4.68
C ALA A 68 16.54 -1.17 3.65
N THR A 69 15.27 -1.58 3.52
CA THR A 69 14.29 -0.92 2.63
C THR A 69 13.58 0.28 3.26
N GLU A 70 13.72 0.54 4.56
CA GLU A 70 13.06 1.67 5.23
C GLU A 70 13.40 3.04 4.62
N PRO A 71 14.67 3.37 4.28
CA PRO A 71 15.00 4.64 3.64
C PRO A 71 14.29 4.83 2.30
N CYS A 72 14.20 3.77 1.49
CA CYS A 72 13.47 3.79 0.23
C CYS A 72 11.97 4.01 0.46
N ASN A 73 11.38 3.34 1.45
CA ASN A 73 9.98 3.53 1.81
C ASN A 73 9.70 4.94 2.34
N TRP A 74 10.63 5.52 3.11
CA TRP A 74 10.55 6.91 3.56
C TRP A 74 10.57 7.87 2.37
N LEU A 75 11.53 7.71 1.45
CA LEU A 75 11.65 8.54 0.25
C LEU A 75 10.38 8.47 -0.61
N PHE A 76 9.89 7.26 -0.86
CA PHE A 76 8.64 7.04 -1.58
C PHE A 76 7.46 7.71 -0.89
N SER A 77 7.34 7.54 0.43
CA SER A 77 6.26 8.16 1.20
C SER A 77 6.32 9.70 1.21
N ARG A 78 7.53 10.28 1.14
CA ARG A 78 7.73 11.72 1.03
C ARG A 78 7.37 12.23 -0.37
N GLY A 79 7.79 11.51 -1.40
CA GLY A 79 7.42 11.80 -2.79
C GLY A 79 5.91 11.73 -3.02
N LEU A 80 5.24 10.71 -2.49
CA LEU A 80 3.78 10.58 -2.59
C LEU A 80 3.03 11.74 -1.92
N LYS A 81 3.52 12.27 -0.79
CA LYS A 81 2.90 13.43 -0.14
C LYS A 81 2.95 14.68 -1.00
N LEU A 82 4.06 14.87 -1.74
CA LEU A 82 4.19 16.00 -2.66
C LEU A 82 3.35 15.79 -3.94
N ALA A 83 3.34 14.55 -4.45
CA ALA A 83 2.60 14.19 -5.65
C ALA A 83 1.07 14.13 -5.44
N GLY A 84 0.59 13.92 -4.21
CA GLY A 84 -0.83 13.80 -3.88
C GLY A 84 -1.67 14.99 -4.37
N PRO A 85 -1.39 16.23 -3.91
CA PRO A 85 -2.11 17.42 -4.36
C PRO A 85 -2.01 17.64 -5.87
N ILE A 86 -0.84 17.36 -6.47
CA ILE A 86 -0.64 17.47 -7.92
C ILE A 86 -1.59 16.52 -8.66
N PHE A 87 -1.70 15.27 -8.21
CA PHE A 87 -2.59 14.28 -8.80
C PHE A 87 -4.06 14.72 -8.71
N VAL A 88 -4.48 15.26 -7.56
CA VAL A 88 -5.84 15.79 -7.39
C VAL A 88 -6.11 16.95 -8.34
N VAL A 89 -5.19 17.91 -8.46
CA VAL A 89 -5.31 19.04 -9.39
C VAL A 89 -5.43 18.55 -10.84
N VAL A 90 -4.60 17.60 -11.25
CA VAL A 90 -4.64 17.00 -12.60
C VAL A 90 -6.00 16.33 -12.86
N VAL A 91 -6.53 15.57 -11.90
CA VAL A 91 -7.85 14.91 -12.05
C VAL A 91 -8.97 15.95 -12.14
N VAL A 92 -8.96 16.98 -11.30
CA VAL A 92 -9.97 18.05 -11.34
C VAL A 92 -9.92 18.80 -12.68
N LEU A 93 -8.73 19.14 -13.17
CA LEU A 93 -8.55 19.79 -14.46
C LEU A 93 -9.04 18.91 -15.61
N LEU A 94 -8.70 17.62 -15.60
CA LEU A 94 -9.15 16.66 -16.61
C LEU A 94 -10.68 16.54 -16.63
N VAL A 95 -11.31 16.37 -15.47
CA VAL A 95 -12.77 16.30 -15.35
C VAL A 95 -13.40 17.60 -15.84
N THR A 96 -12.85 18.76 -15.46
CA THR A 96 -13.38 20.07 -15.87
C THR A 96 -13.31 20.24 -17.39
N ILE A 97 -12.19 19.88 -18.03
CA ILE A 97 -12.04 19.94 -19.48
C ILE A 97 -13.09 19.05 -20.17
N VAL A 98 -13.26 17.81 -19.70
CA VAL A 98 -14.26 16.89 -20.26
C VAL A 98 -15.67 17.46 -20.15
N LEU A 99 -16.03 18.04 -18.99
CA LEU A 99 -17.34 18.66 -18.78
C LEU A 99 -17.54 19.88 -19.69
N VAL A 100 -16.53 20.74 -19.83
CA VAL A 100 -16.60 21.92 -20.73
C VAL A 100 -16.81 21.47 -22.17
N VAL A 101 -16.02 20.53 -22.68
CA VAL A 101 -16.19 20.02 -24.06
C VAL A 101 -17.57 19.40 -24.25
N PHE A 102 -18.04 18.62 -23.28
CA PHE A 102 -19.35 17.99 -23.35
C PHE A 102 -20.50 19.00 -23.36
N PHE A 103 -20.54 19.94 -22.43
CA PHE A 103 -21.65 20.89 -22.30
C PHE A 103 -21.61 22.03 -23.32
N VAL A 104 -20.42 22.51 -23.72
CA VAL A 104 -20.27 23.66 -24.62
C VAL A 104 -20.22 23.23 -26.08
N CYS A 105 -19.54 22.12 -26.41
CA CYS A 105 -19.33 21.73 -27.79
C CYS A 105 -20.27 20.60 -28.24
N LEU A 106 -20.38 19.53 -27.45
CA LEU A 106 -21.11 18.32 -27.88
C LEU A 106 -22.63 18.43 -27.68
N LEU A 107 -23.07 19.01 -26.56
CA LEU A 107 -24.50 19.07 -26.23
C LEU A 107 -25.31 19.93 -27.23
N PRO A 108 -24.85 21.12 -27.68
CA PRO A 108 -25.59 21.92 -28.65
C PRO A 108 -25.74 21.20 -29.99
N GLN A 109 -24.68 20.53 -30.47
CA GLN A 109 -24.72 19.74 -31.71
C GLN A 109 -25.75 18.61 -31.61
N LYS A 110 -25.84 17.93 -30.45
CA LYS A 110 -26.85 16.89 -30.24
C LYS A 110 -28.26 17.42 -30.05
N PHE A 111 -28.41 18.65 -29.57
CA PHE A 111 -29.72 19.29 -29.44
C PHE A 111 -30.36 19.54 -30.81
N GLU A 112 -29.56 19.90 -31.81
CA GLU A 112 -30.02 20.09 -33.20
C GLU A 112 -30.43 18.77 -33.87
N GLU A 113 -29.72 17.67 -33.60
CA GLU A 113 -30.07 16.35 -34.15
C GLU A 113 -31.33 15.75 -33.49
N SER A 114 -31.38 15.74 -32.16
CA SER A 114 -32.46 15.11 -31.40
C SER A 114 -32.59 15.69 -29.99
N PRO A 115 -33.58 16.58 -29.73
CA PRO A 115 -33.68 17.27 -28.45
C PRO A 115 -33.95 16.31 -27.28
N GLY A 116 -34.69 15.22 -27.50
CA GLY A 116 -34.97 14.22 -26.47
C GLY A 116 -33.71 13.50 -25.96
N TRP A 117 -32.83 13.08 -26.86
CA TRP A 117 -31.56 12.45 -26.49
C TRP A 117 -30.60 13.45 -25.85
N ALA A 118 -30.57 14.70 -26.31
CA ALA A 118 -29.76 15.76 -25.69
C ALA A 118 -30.21 16.03 -24.24
N LEU A 119 -31.53 16.10 -23.98
CA LEU A 119 -32.08 16.26 -22.64
C LEU A 119 -31.72 15.07 -21.72
N TRP A 120 -31.81 13.84 -22.22
CA TRP A 120 -31.37 12.66 -21.47
C TRP A 120 -29.90 12.76 -21.05
N HIS A 121 -29.03 13.12 -21.98
CA HIS A 121 -27.60 13.28 -21.72
C HIS A 121 -27.30 14.47 -20.77
N LEU A 122 -28.08 15.55 -20.84
CA LEU A 122 -28.00 16.67 -19.90
C LEU A 122 -28.27 16.22 -18.46
N PHE A 123 -29.35 15.48 -18.23
CA PHE A 123 -29.71 14.95 -16.90
C PHE A 123 -28.66 13.96 -16.40
N LEU A 124 -28.26 13.02 -17.23
CA LEU A 124 -27.24 12.02 -16.88
C LEU A 124 -25.90 12.68 -16.54
N GLY A 125 -25.46 13.65 -17.35
CA GLY A 125 -24.21 14.37 -17.14
C GLY A 125 -24.18 15.14 -15.82
N HIS A 126 -25.28 15.82 -15.47
CA HIS A 126 -25.42 16.49 -14.18
C HIS A 126 -25.43 15.49 -13.02
N TYR A 127 -26.19 14.40 -13.15
CA TYR A 127 -26.25 13.36 -12.12
C TYR A 127 -24.86 12.76 -11.83
N VAL A 128 -24.09 12.43 -12.87
CA VAL A 128 -22.73 11.89 -12.71
C VAL A 128 -21.81 12.93 -12.08
N THR A 129 -21.86 14.19 -12.52
CA THR A 129 -21.03 15.27 -11.96
C THR A 129 -21.31 15.49 -10.47
N LEU A 130 -22.59 15.52 -10.07
CA LEU A 130 -23.00 15.64 -8.67
C LEU A 130 -22.52 14.44 -7.84
N ASN A 131 -22.64 13.22 -8.38
CA ASN A 131 -22.17 12.01 -7.69
C ASN A 131 -20.64 12.02 -7.49
N ILE A 132 -19.86 12.45 -8.48
CA ILE A 132 -18.41 12.55 -8.35
C ILE A 132 -18.06 13.54 -7.22
N GLY A 133 -18.67 14.72 -7.24
CA GLY A 133 -18.45 15.74 -6.21
C GLY A 133 -18.86 15.28 -4.81
N PHE A 134 -20.04 14.68 -4.68
CA PHE A 134 -20.56 14.17 -3.42
C PHE A 134 -19.69 13.07 -2.83
N ASN A 135 -19.36 12.04 -3.61
CA ASN A 135 -18.54 10.92 -3.13
C ASN A 135 -17.12 11.39 -2.74
N TYR A 136 -16.54 12.31 -3.51
CA TYR A 136 -15.26 12.91 -3.17
C TYR A 136 -15.32 13.69 -1.85
N PHE A 137 -16.36 14.52 -1.67
CA PHE A 137 -16.56 15.27 -0.42
C PHE A 137 -16.75 14.35 0.78
N MET A 138 -17.56 13.30 0.64
CA MET A 138 -17.78 12.31 1.70
C MET A 138 -16.49 11.56 2.03
N ALA A 139 -15.63 11.24 1.05
CA ALA A 139 -14.34 10.61 1.30
C ALA A 139 -13.38 11.50 2.12
N LEU A 140 -13.50 12.82 2.03
CA LEU A 140 -12.68 13.77 2.80
C LEU A 140 -13.22 14.02 4.20
N LYS A 141 -14.54 14.07 4.37
CA LYS A 141 -15.19 14.52 5.60
C LYS A 141 -15.63 13.41 6.53
N THR A 142 -15.84 12.20 6.00
CA THR A 142 -16.30 11.08 6.82
C THR A 142 -15.18 10.64 7.75
N ASP A 143 -15.43 10.66 9.06
CA ASP A 143 -14.47 10.12 10.03
C ASP A 143 -14.28 8.61 9.78
N PRO A 144 -13.04 8.09 9.80
CA PRO A 144 -12.80 6.66 9.57
C PRO A 144 -13.38 5.75 10.67
N GLY A 145 -13.94 6.32 11.73
CA GLY A 145 -14.52 5.61 12.87
C GLY A 145 -13.50 5.26 13.93
N THR A 146 -14.00 4.72 15.03
CA THR A 146 -13.22 4.21 16.17
C THR A 146 -13.79 2.85 16.60
N PRO A 147 -12.97 1.92 17.11
CA PRO A 147 -13.47 0.67 17.65
C PRO A 147 -14.29 0.92 18.92
N PRO A 148 -15.36 0.14 19.17
CA PRO A 148 -16.14 0.27 20.40
C PRO A 148 -15.33 -0.17 21.62
N ASN A 149 -15.67 0.39 22.80
CA ASN A 149 -14.94 0.14 24.06
C ASN A 149 -15.07 -1.32 24.54
N SER A 150 -16.23 -1.94 24.32
CA SER A 150 -16.51 -3.33 24.69
C SER A 150 -16.59 -4.19 23.43
N VAL A 151 -15.60 -5.06 23.23
CA VAL A 151 -15.52 -5.89 22.03
C VAL A 151 -15.60 -7.36 22.44
N PRO A 152 -16.49 -8.16 21.80
CA PRO A 152 -16.71 -9.55 22.19
C PRO A 152 -15.52 -10.45 21.83
N GLU A 153 -14.72 -10.05 20.85
CA GLU A 153 -13.56 -10.81 20.37
C GLU A 153 -12.33 -9.90 20.23
N VAL A 154 -11.20 -10.32 20.81
CA VAL A 154 -9.94 -9.59 20.79
C VAL A 154 -8.88 -10.44 20.10
N VAL A 155 -8.37 -9.95 18.97
CA VAL A 155 -7.33 -10.66 18.20
C VAL A 155 -5.93 -10.30 18.68
N SER A 156 -5.73 -9.04 19.09
CA SER A 156 -4.43 -8.55 19.58
C SER A 156 -4.59 -7.28 20.39
N ILE A 157 -3.51 -6.81 21.02
CA ILE A 157 -3.48 -5.51 21.72
C ILE A 157 -2.75 -4.49 20.84
N CYS A 158 -3.28 -3.26 20.77
CA CYS A 158 -2.59 -2.15 20.15
C CYS A 158 -1.45 -1.67 21.05
N LYS A 159 -0.20 -1.82 20.62
CA LYS A 159 0.97 -1.33 21.38
C LYS A 159 0.98 0.19 21.59
N LYS A 160 0.39 0.96 20.66
CA LYS A 160 0.38 2.43 20.70
C LYS A 160 -0.79 3.00 21.51
N CYS A 161 -1.97 2.40 21.39
CA CYS A 161 -3.16 2.84 22.13
C CYS A 161 -3.35 2.12 23.47
N ILE A 162 -2.62 1.02 23.71
CA ILE A 162 -2.76 0.14 24.89
C ILE A 162 -4.24 -0.28 25.07
N ALA A 163 -4.84 -0.73 23.97
CA ALA A 163 -6.26 -1.08 23.90
C ALA A 163 -6.46 -2.40 23.13
N PRO A 164 -7.49 -3.20 23.47
CA PRO A 164 -7.83 -4.41 22.72
C PRO A 164 -8.22 -4.07 21.28
N LYS A 165 -7.66 -4.79 20.31
CA LYS A 165 -7.98 -4.66 18.89
C LYS A 165 -9.03 -5.70 18.50
N PRO A 166 -10.20 -5.25 18.03
CA PRO A 166 -11.17 -6.12 17.36
C PRO A 166 -10.58 -6.71 16.07
N PRO A 167 -11.17 -7.78 15.54
CA PRO A 167 -10.80 -8.29 14.22
C PRO A 167 -10.85 -7.19 13.15
N ARG A 168 -9.89 -7.24 12.22
CA ARG A 168 -9.72 -6.26 11.12
C ARG A 168 -9.49 -4.80 11.56
N THR A 169 -9.06 -4.56 12.79
CA THR A 169 -8.70 -3.21 13.28
C THR A 169 -7.20 -2.96 13.16
N HIS A 170 -6.83 -1.82 12.60
CA HIS A 170 -5.43 -1.39 12.50
C HIS A 170 -5.23 -0.03 13.15
N HIS A 171 -4.03 0.20 13.70
CA HIS A 171 -3.66 1.52 14.21
C HIS A 171 -3.15 2.36 13.04
N CYS A 172 -3.76 3.52 12.81
CA CYS A 172 -3.29 4.45 11.81
C CYS A 172 -2.29 5.42 12.44
N ASP A 173 -1.03 5.36 11.99
CA ASP A 173 0.03 6.23 12.49
C ASP A 173 -0.16 7.71 12.13
N ILE A 174 -1.01 8.00 11.14
CA ILE A 174 -1.31 9.36 10.70
C ILE A 174 -2.48 9.92 11.53
N CYS A 175 -3.59 9.18 11.63
CA CYS A 175 -4.74 9.58 12.45
C CYS A 175 -4.54 9.40 13.96
N LYS A 176 -3.45 8.73 14.40
CA LYS A 176 -3.11 8.44 15.81
C LYS A 176 -4.18 7.68 16.58
N LYS A 177 -5.03 6.90 15.88
CA LYS A 177 -6.10 6.10 16.48
C LYS A 177 -6.22 4.73 15.82
N CYS A 178 -6.84 3.79 16.52
CA CYS A 178 -7.28 2.54 15.92
C CYS A 178 -8.54 2.78 15.08
N VAL A 179 -8.56 2.20 13.89
CA VAL A 179 -9.65 2.32 12.91
C VAL A 179 -10.16 0.93 12.58
N LEU A 180 -11.47 0.74 12.70
CA LEU A 180 -12.15 -0.52 12.42
C LEU A 180 -12.21 -0.75 10.90
N LYS A 181 -11.95 -1.98 10.45
CA LYS A 181 -11.93 -2.34 9.01
C LYS A 181 -11.04 -1.41 8.18
N MET A 182 -9.94 -0.94 8.75
CA MET A 182 -9.02 -0.03 8.06
C MET A 182 -8.37 -0.73 6.86
N ASP A 183 -8.57 -0.19 5.66
CA ASP A 183 -7.85 -0.61 4.47
C ASP A 183 -6.48 0.07 4.41
N HIS A 184 -6.49 1.40 4.27
CA HIS A 184 -5.28 2.22 4.25
C HIS A 184 -5.61 3.69 4.55
N HIS A 185 -4.61 4.44 5.00
CA HIS A 185 -4.72 5.89 5.05
C HIS A 185 -4.29 6.46 3.71
N CYS A 186 -5.23 7.05 2.98
CA CYS A 186 -4.96 7.62 1.67
C CYS A 186 -4.21 8.96 1.81
N ARG A 187 -2.89 8.94 1.58
CA ARG A 187 -2.04 10.14 1.56
C ARG A 187 -2.16 10.98 0.28
N ILE A 188 -2.97 10.54 -0.67
CA ILE A 188 -3.26 11.34 -1.88
C ILE A 188 -4.32 12.40 -1.54
N LEU A 189 -5.24 12.08 -0.64
CA LEU A 189 -6.34 12.95 -0.22
C LEU A 189 -6.02 13.81 1.01
N PHE A 190 -4.94 13.50 1.74
CA PHE A 190 -4.52 14.16 3.00
C PHE A 190 -3.02 14.44 3.04
#